data_AF-A0A6L5EL92-F1
#
_entry.id   AF-A0A6L5EL92-F1
#
_cell.length_a   1.000
_cell.length_b   1.000
_cell.length_c   1.000
_cell.angle_alpha   90.00
_cell.angle_beta   90.00
_cell.angle_gamma   90.00
#
_symmetry.space_group_name_H-M   'P 1'
#
loop_
_entity.id
_entity.type
_entity.pdbx_description
1 polymer ?
#
loop_
_entity_poly.entity_id
_entity_poly.type
_entity_poly.pdbx_seq_one_letter_code
_entity_poly.pdbx_strand_id
1 'polypeptide(L)'
;MDRRVTRAPRRPRSHRRLRAQLRQTAWISATALLCASCSAAEPENPDAQEETPRVVHIVAASDSIEQQALAHLYRLAMAEENVVSTVETRPGRGEEMLEWLRDPGVDMVVGCTGVLLGESSPHQAEELNRELADTDLDSQEAMELTYETVMGTLGYEYGVPDPSPAQGCAVSTGRRDALPRNILPVFRKLSVGREGFKEMNRLTRLITTHDVETLVEDAVESGDVAATAERWYRENATI
;
A
#
# COMPACT_ATOMS: atom_id res chain seq x y z
N MET A 1 30.56 -20.23 -58.51
CA MET A 1 31.27 -19.54 -59.61
C MET A 1 31.12 -18.04 -59.33
N ASP A 2 32.08 -17.42 -58.64
CA ASP A 2 33.30 -16.77 -59.21
C ASP A 2 32.85 -15.58 -60.10
N ARG A 3 33.12 -14.29 -59.86
CA ARG A 3 34.33 -13.52 -59.49
C ARG A 3 33.89 -12.11 -59.04
N ARG A 4 34.38 -11.52 -57.94
CA ARG A 4 35.65 -10.81 -57.70
C ARG A 4 35.81 -9.43 -58.41
N VAL A 5 36.11 -8.42 -57.56
CA VAL A 5 37.21 -7.41 -57.69
C VAL A 5 36.82 -6.14 -58.49
N THR A 6 37.09 -4.86 -58.10
CA THR A 6 38.28 -4.22 -57.47
C THR A 6 38.02 -2.76 -57.05
N ARG A 7 38.63 -2.34 -55.93
CA ARG A 7 39.46 -1.13 -55.64
C ARG A 7 39.11 0.31 -56.12
N ALA A 8 39.23 1.22 -55.13
CA ALA A 8 39.65 2.65 -55.12
C ALA A 8 40.87 2.97 -56.03
N PRO A 9 41.30 4.23 -56.37
CA PRO A 9 41.61 5.34 -55.43
C PRO A 9 41.57 6.80 -55.98
N ARG A 10 41.87 7.83 -55.16
CA ARG A 10 43.00 8.81 -55.35
C ARG A 10 42.89 10.10 -54.51
N ARG A 11 44.06 10.49 -53.94
CA ARG A 11 44.46 11.79 -53.34
C ARG A 11 44.69 12.86 -54.43
N PRO A 12 44.93 14.16 -54.11
CA PRO A 12 46.25 14.69 -53.64
C PRO A 12 46.13 15.80 -52.55
N ARG A 13 47.05 15.97 -51.58
CA ARG A 13 48.36 16.70 -51.58
C ARG A 13 48.27 18.07 -52.29
N SER A 14 48.79 19.22 -51.82
CA SER A 14 49.76 19.60 -50.79
C SER A 14 50.06 21.11 -50.97
N HIS A 15 50.36 21.91 -49.94
CA HIS A 15 51.33 23.03 -49.99
C HIS A 15 51.76 23.33 -48.53
N ARG A 16 52.96 22.96 -48.07
CA ARG A 16 54.28 23.61 -48.22
C ARG A 16 54.30 25.11 -47.86
N ARG A 17 54.98 25.45 -46.74
CA ARG A 17 56.18 26.33 -46.61
C ARG A 17 56.42 26.55 -45.10
N LEU A 18 57.40 25.92 -44.44
CA LEU A 18 58.83 26.26 -44.32
C LEU A 18 59.11 27.73 -43.90
N ARG A 19 59.56 27.90 -42.65
CA ARG A 19 60.57 28.86 -42.12
C ARG A 19 60.64 28.65 -40.59
N ALA A 20 61.59 27.90 -40.04
CA ALA A 20 63.00 28.25 -39.79
C ALA A 20 63.19 29.35 -38.72
N GLN A 21 63.57 28.87 -37.52
CA GLN A 21 64.56 29.42 -36.57
C GLN A 21 64.31 30.77 -35.87
N LEU A 22 64.31 30.73 -34.53
CA LEU A 22 65.16 31.52 -33.61
C LEU A 22 64.89 30.98 -32.18
N ARG A 23 65.78 30.12 -31.67
CA ARG A 23 66.82 30.40 -30.65
C ARG A 23 66.30 30.88 -29.28
N GLN A 24 66.49 29.97 -28.31
CA GLN A 24 66.99 30.17 -26.95
C GLN A 24 66.13 30.98 -25.96
N THR A 25 65.67 30.32 -24.89
CA THR A 25 66.40 30.27 -23.61
C THR A 25 65.67 29.32 -22.66
N ALA A 26 66.43 28.43 -22.03
CA ALA A 26 65.97 27.57 -20.95
C ALA A 26 65.92 28.39 -19.66
N TRP A 27 64.77 28.40 -18.99
CA TRP A 27 64.68 28.69 -17.56
C TRP A 27 63.83 27.63 -16.88
N ILE A 28 64.42 27.08 -15.83
CA ILE A 28 63.98 26.03 -14.94
C ILE A 28 62.80 26.52 -14.09
N SER A 29 61.77 25.70 -13.91
CA SER A 29 61.05 25.56 -12.64
C SER A 29 60.19 24.30 -12.66
N ALA A 30 60.56 23.35 -11.81
CA ALA A 30 59.77 22.17 -11.49
C ALA A 30 58.54 22.59 -10.68
N THR A 31 57.35 22.22 -11.14
CA THR A 31 56.15 22.16 -10.29
C THR A 31 55.32 20.98 -10.75
N ALA A 32 55.72 19.79 -10.32
CA ALA A 32 54.92 18.58 -10.40
C ALA A 32 54.03 18.51 -9.15
N LEU A 33 52.84 19.12 -9.22
CA LEU A 33 51.73 18.83 -8.30
C LEU A 33 50.42 19.10 -9.02
N LEU A 34 49.41 18.28 -8.71
CA LEU A 34 47.97 18.42 -9.05
C LEU A 34 47.48 17.65 -10.28
N CYS A 35 47.54 16.32 -10.22
CA CYS A 35 46.57 15.45 -10.91
C CYS A 35 46.15 14.30 -9.97
N ALA A 36 45.54 14.62 -8.84
CA ALA A 36 44.88 13.65 -7.97
C ALA A 36 43.70 14.30 -7.27
N SER A 37 42.61 14.58 -8.01
CA SER A 37 41.29 14.87 -7.42
C SER A 37 40.21 14.89 -8.51
N CYS A 38 39.87 13.74 -9.08
CA CYS A 38 38.66 13.56 -9.89
C CYS A 38 37.95 12.26 -9.49
N SER A 39 37.66 12.07 -8.20
CA SER A 39 36.76 10.98 -7.74
C SER A 39 36.18 11.36 -6.36
N ALA A 40 35.41 12.43 -6.30
CA ALA A 40 34.57 12.75 -5.15
C ALA A 40 33.56 13.85 -5.56
N ALA A 41 32.74 13.55 -6.55
CA ALA A 41 31.55 14.32 -6.85
C ALA A 41 30.54 13.34 -7.45
N GLU A 42 30.13 12.37 -6.63
CA GLU A 42 28.86 11.69 -6.87
C GLU A 42 27.80 12.79 -6.73
N PRO A 43 26.94 13.02 -7.75
CA PRO A 43 25.90 14.03 -7.62
C PRO A 43 24.98 13.59 -6.49
N GLU A 44 25.03 14.33 -5.37
CA GLU A 44 23.98 14.30 -4.36
C GLU A 44 22.67 14.52 -5.09
N ASN A 45 21.80 13.52 -5.08
CA ASN A 45 20.45 13.67 -5.59
C ASN A 45 19.75 14.63 -4.61
N PRO A 46 19.43 15.88 -5.00
CA PRO A 46 18.76 16.82 -4.11
C PRO A 46 17.34 16.33 -3.73
N ASP A 47 16.82 15.33 -4.44
CA ASP A 47 15.56 14.65 -4.14
C ASP A 47 15.73 13.41 -3.25
N ALA A 48 16.96 13.05 -2.85
CA ALA A 48 17.19 12.10 -1.76
C ALA A 48 17.04 12.83 -0.40
N GLN A 49 15.92 13.54 -0.22
CA GLN A 49 15.46 13.81 1.13
C GLN A 49 15.06 12.46 1.72
N GLU A 50 15.57 12.12 2.90
CA GLU A 50 14.99 11.04 3.68
C GLU A 50 13.49 11.32 3.80
N GLU A 51 12.67 10.57 3.06
CA GLU A 51 11.23 10.68 3.15
C GLU A 51 10.88 10.36 4.59
N THR A 52 10.58 11.40 5.37
CA THR A 52 10.10 11.23 6.74
C THR A 52 8.98 10.18 6.69
N PRO A 53 9.09 9.05 7.41
CA PRO A 53 8.09 8.00 7.31
C PRO A 53 6.71 8.60 7.59
N ARG A 54 5.83 8.59 6.59
CA ARG A 54 4.46 9.07 6.76
C ARG A 54 3.78 8.16 7.77
N VAL A 55 3.22 8.77 8.82
CA VAL A 55 2.40 8.04 9.79
C VAL A 55 1.04 7.74 9.14
N VAL A 56 0.63 6.47 9.15
CA VAL A 56 -0.71 6.07 8.69
C VAL A 56 -1.70 6.23 9.85
N HIS A 57 -2.71 7.07 9.65
CA HIS A 57 -3.78 7.27 10.63
C HIS A 57 -4.98 6.35 10.35
N ILE A 58 -5.15 5.34 11.23
CA ILE A 58 -6.25 4.37 11.16
C ILE A 58 -7.37 4.82 12.11
N VAL A 59 -8.61 4.81 11.63
CA VAL A 59 -9.78 5.15 12.45
C VAL A 59 -10.67 3.93 12.66
N ALA A 60 -11.18 3.80 13.89
CA ALA A 60 -12.18 2.81 14.28
C ALA A 60 -13.37 3.44 15.01
N ALA A 61 -14.55 2.81 14.92
CA ALA A 61 -15.71 3.22 15.73
C ALA A 61 -15.49 2.97 17.22
N SER A 62 -15.73 3.99 18.03
CA SER A 62 -15.58 3.92 19.49
C SER A 62 -16.55 2.96 20.19
N ASP A 63 -17.69 2.63 19.55
CA ASP A 63 -18.69 1.70 20.08
C ASP A 63 -18.59 0.28 19.50
N SER A 64 -17.60 0.04 18.63
CA SER A 64 -17.33 -1.28 18.05
C SER A 64 -15.98 -1.81 18.52
N ILE A 65 -16.02 -2.79 19.43
CA ILE A 65 -14.82 -3.51 19.87
C ILE A 65 -14.17 -4.24 18.69
N GLU A 66 -14.97 -4.80 17.79
CA GLU A 66 -14.49 -5.48 16.59
C GLU A 66 -13.65 -4.54 15.72
N GLN A 67 -14.17 -3.35 15.39
CA GLN A 67 -13.42 -2.40 14.56
C GLN A 67 -12.15 -1.89 15.23
N GLN A 68 -12.20 -1.65 16.54
CA GLN A 68 -11.01 -1.24 17.30
C GLN A 68 -9.94 -2.34 17.28
N ALA A 69 -10.35 -3.59 17.52
CA ALA A 69 -9.45 -4.71 17.56
C ALA A 69 -8.81 -4.97 16.18
N LEU A 70 -9.62 -4.94 15.10
CA LEU A 70 -9.13 -5.06 13.73
C LEU A 70 -8.17 -3.91 13.37
N ALA A 71 -8.49 -2.67 13.71
CA ALA A 71 -7.60 -1.53 13.48
C ALA A 71 -6.25 -1.71 14.18
N HIS A 72 -6.25 -2.24 15.41
CA HIS A 72 -5.01 -2.59 16.11
C HIS A 72 -4.24 -3.74 15.46
N LEU A 73 -4.91 -4.76 14.93
CA LEU A 73 -4.23 -5.84 14.18
C LEU A 73 -3.54 -5.30 12.93
N TYR A 74 -4.20 -4.46 12.13
CA TYR A 74 -3.58 -3.87 10.94
C TYR A 74 -2.43 -2.91 11.27
N ARG A 75 -2.53 -2.16 12.38
CA ARG A 75 -1.43 -1.37 12.91
C ARG A 75 -0.21 -2.23 13.22
N LEU A 76 -0.42 -3.39 13.87
CA LEU A 76 0.64 -4.34 14.20
C LEU A 76 1.24 -4.98 12.95
N ALA A 77 0.41 -5.36 11.97
CA ALA A 77 0.89 -5.89 10.68
C ALA A 77 1.82 -4.92 9.96
N MET A 78 1.43 -3.65 9.87
CA MET A 78 2.26 -2.62 9.25
C MET A 78 3.58 -2.39 10.00
N ALA A 79 3.60 -2.58 11.33
CA ALA A 79 4.81 -2.40 12.13
C ALA A 79 5.91 -3.44 11.82
N GLU A 80 5.57 -4.63 11.31
CA GLU A 80 6.55 -5.66 10.90
C GLU A 80 7.52 -5.16 9.83
N GLU A 81 7.06 -4.26 8.95
CA GLU A 81 7.88 -3.63 7.91
C GLU A 81 8.20 -2.16 8.24
N ASN A 82 8.23 -1.82 9.53
CA ASN A 82 8.56 -0.47 10.05
C ASN A 82 7.64 0.65 9.55
N VAL A 83 6.42 0.33 9.11
CA VAL A 83 5.42 1.35 8.73
C VAL A 83 4.78 1.89 10.00
N VAL A 84 5.07 3.16 10.31
CA VAL A 84 4.52 3.83 11.49
C VAL A 84 3.03 4.08 11.28
N SER A 85 2.21 3.60 12.21
CA SER A 85 0.75 3.78 12.15
C SER A 85 0.17 4.00 13.55
N THR A 86 -0.96 4.72 13.58
CA THR A 86 -1.70 5.04 14.81
C THR A 86 -3.15 4.64 14.65
N VAL A 87 -3.80 4.32 15.77
CA VAL A 87 -5.24 4.01 15.82
C VAL A 87 -5.91 5.06 16.67
N GLU A 88 -6.92 5.70 16.11
CA GLU A 88 -7.79 6.66 16.79
C GLU A 88 -9.23 6.16 16.75
N THR A 89 -9.96 6.37 17.85
CA THR A 89 -11.39 6.05 17.90
C THR A 89 -12.22 7.30 17.63
N ARG A 90 -13.28 7.15 16.83
CA ARG A 90 -14.26 8.21 16.57
C ARG A 90 -15.66 7.79 17.00
N PRO A 91 -16.49 8.72 17.51
CA PRO A 91 -17.91 8.45 17.74
C PRO A 91 -18.61 8.03 16.44
N GLY A 92 -19.56 7.09 16.55
CA GLY A 92 -20.30 6.52 15.42
C GLY A 92 -20.30 5.00 15.48
N ARG A 93 -21.20 4.36 14.73
CA ARG A 93 -21.45 2.90 14.74
C ARG A 93 -20.56 2.08 13.80
N GLY A 94 -19.65 2.74 13.10
CA GLY A 94 -18.85 2.10 12.06
C GLY A 94 -19.63 1.79 10.78
N GLU A 95 -20.73 2.51 10.51
CA GLU A 95 -21.58 2.40 9.31
C GLU A 95 -21.33 3.57 8.31
N GLU A 96 -20.35 4.44 8.60
CA GLU A 96 -20.00 5.64 7.81
C GLU A 96 -18.47 5.69 7.57
N MET A 97 -17.85 4.53 7.40
CA MET A 97 -16.40 4.39 7.33
C MET A 97 -15.80 5.11 6.11
N LEU A 98 -16.47 5.05 4.96
CA LEU A 98 -16.03 5.76 3.75
C LEU A 98 -16.18 7.28 3.89
N GLU A 99 -17.07 7.76 4.74
CA GLU A 99 -17.18 9.20 5.03
C GLU A 99 -15.96 9.68 5.82
N TRP A 100 -15.45 8.90 6.78
CA TRP A 100 -14.22 9.25 7.50
C TRP A 100 -13.01 9.38 6.57
N LEU A 101 -12.95 8.57 5.51
CA LEU A 101 -11.91 8.71 4.47
C LEU A 101 -12.02 9.99 3.64
N ARG A 102 -13.05 10.85 3.83
CA ARG A 102 -13.08 12.20 3.23
C ARG A 102 -12.24 13.20 4.02
N ASP A 103 -11.99 12.93 5.30
CA ASP A 103 -11.11 13.74 6.15
C ASP A 103 -9.64 13.50 5.74
N PRO A 104 -8.88 14.53 5.35
CA PRO A 104 -7.47 14.37 4.97
C PRO A 104 -6.57 13.89 6.12
N GLY A 105 -7.02 13.95 7.38
CA GLY A 105 -6.34 13.38 8.54
C GLY A 105 -6.58 11.88 8.75
N VAL A 106 -7.42 11.24 7.92
CA VAL A 106 -7.66 9.79 7.98
C VAL A 106 -7.07 9.13 6.74
N ASP A 107 -6.24 8.12 6.97
CA ASP A 107 -5.55 7.39 5.92
C ASP A 107 -6.16 6.02 5.66
N MET A 108 -6.79 5.42 6.68
CA MET A 108 -7.29 4.05 6.61
C MET A 108 -8.47 3.81 7.56
N VAL A 109 -9.38 2.96 7.12
CA VAL A 109 -10.48 2.37 7.91
C VAL A 109 -10.54 0.86 7.64
N VAL A 110 -11.12 0.10 8.57
CA VAL A 110 -11.35 -1.34 8.38
C VAL A 110 -12.85 -1.58 8.35
N GLY A 111 -13.36 -1.90 7.16
CA GLY A 111 -14.78 -2.18 6.94
C GLY A 111 -15.02 -3.59 6.43
N CYS A 112 -16.23 -3.83 5.96
CA CYS A 112 -16.63 -5.11 5.39
C CYS A 112 -17.33 -4.90 4.05
N THR A 113 -17.09 -5.79 3.08
CA THR A 113 -17.52 -5.64 1.69
C THR A 113 -18.97 -5.19 1.53
N GLY A 114 -19.96 -5.96 2.00
CA GLY A 114 -21.38 -5.63 1.87
C GLY A 114 -21.79 -4.31 2.53
N VAL A 115 -21.15 -3.93 3.65
CA VAL A 115 -21.38 -2.65 4.33
C VAL A 115 -20.80 -1.50 3.51
N LEU A 116 -19.55 -1.65 3.07
CA LEU A 116 -18.86 -0.66 2.24
C LEU A 116 -19.59 -0.43 0.92
N LEU A 117 -20.16 -1.47 0.30
CA LEU A 117 -20.98 -1.33 -0.91
C LEU A 117 -22.25 -0.54 -0.64
N GLY A 118 -22.90 -0.78 0.50
CA GLY A 118 -24.06 0.00 0.93
C GLY A 118 -23.73 1.49 1.11
N GLU A 119 -22.54 1.81 1.62
CA GLU A 119 -22.07 3.20 1.78
C GLU A 119 -21.68 3.85 0.45
N SER A 120 -20.91 3.15 -0.40
CA SER A 120 -20.39 3.70 -1.67
C SER A 120 -21.47 3.80 -2.74
N SER A 121 -22.39 2.83 -2.78
CA SER A 121 -23.42 2.71 -3.82
C SER A 121 -24.62 1.90 -3.33
N PRO A 122 -25.57 2.54 -2.61
CA PRO A 122 -26.79 1.89 -2.14
C PRO A 122 -27.57 1.20 -3.27
N HIS A 123 -27.57 1.79 -4.47
CA HIS A 123 -28.26 1.24 -5.63
C HIS A 123 -27.66 -0.09 -6.09
N GLN A 124 -26.33 -0.18 -6.24
CA GLN A 124 -25.67 -1.43 -6.62
C GLN A 124 -25.75 -2.48 -5.51
N ALA A 125 -25.74 -2.05 -4.24
CA ALA A 125 -26.01 -2.96 -3.11
C ALA A 125 -27.40 -3.61 -3.21
N GLU A 126 -28.45 -2.83 -3.54
CA GLU A 126 -29.80 -3.35 -3.72
C GLU A 126 -29.93 -4.25 -4.95
N GLU A 127 -29.25 -3.92 -6.05
CA GLU A 127 -29.22 -4.75 -7.26
C GLU A 127 -28.54 -6.09 -6.98
N LEU A 128 -27.37 -6.06 -6.34
CA LEU A 128 -26.63 -7.27 -6.02
C LEU A 128 -27.38 -8.15 -5.01
N ASN A 129 -28.08 -7.56 -4.03
CA ASN A 129 -28.94 -8.32 -3.12
C ASN A 129 -30.07 -9.04 -3.86
N ARG A 130 -30.64 -8.43 -4.91
CA ARG A 130 -31.66 -9.07 -5.75
C ARG A 130 -31.08 -10.18 -6.62
N GLU A 131 -29.86 -10.00 -7.10
CA GLU A 131 -29.14 -11.00 -7.90
C GLU A 131 -28.76 -12.23 -7.07
N LEU A 132 -28.35 -12.02 -5.81
CA LEU A 132 -27.92 -13.08 -4.90
C LEU A 132 -29.05 -13.66 -4.03
N ALA A 133 -30.31 -13.31 -4.28
CA ALA A 133 -31.44 -13.67 -3.41
C ALA A 133 -31.62 -15.19 -3.19
N ASP A 134 -31.27 -16.01 -4.19
CA ASP A 134 -31.35 -17.47 -4.14
C ASP A 134 -29.96 -18.14 -4.02
N THR A 135 -28.91 -17.34 -3.79
CA THR A 135 -27.51 -17.79 -3.69
C THR A 135 -27.12 -17.97 -2.23
N ASP A 136 -26.27 -18.96 -1.96
CA ASP A 136 -25.62 -19.08 -0.66
C ASP A 136 -24.63 -17.92 -0.47
N LEU A 137 -24.92 -17.01 0.45
CA LEU A 137 -24.10 -15.82 0.71
C LEU A 137 -22.74 -16.17 1.35
N ASP A 138 -22.60 -17.38 1.88
CA ASP A 138 -21.32 -17.90 2.38
C ASP A 138 -20.51 -18.61 1.27
N SER A 139 -21.00 -18.58 0.02
CA SER A 139 -20.26 -19.12 -1.13
C SER A 139 -19.15 -18.18 -1.61
N GLN A 140 -18.08 -18.76 -2.16
CA GLN A 140 -16.98 -18.00 -2.76
C GLN A 140 -17.47 -17.06 -3.87
N GLU A 141 -18.41 -17.51 -4.69
CA GLU A 141 -18.99 -16.72 -5.78
C GLU A 141 -19.69 -15.45 -5.26
N ALA A 142 -20.50 -15.57 -4.21
CA ALA A 142 -21.16 -14.42 -3.60
C ALA A 142 -20.14 -13.43 -3.01
N MET A 143 -19.12 -13.93 -2.31
CA MET A 143 -18.06 -13.09 -1.72
C MET A 143 -17.27 -12.35 -2.79
N GLU A 144 -16.85 -13.05 -3.85
CA GLU A 144 -16.09 -12.48 -4.96
C GLU A 144 -16.89 -11.42 -5.69
N LEU A 145 -18.15 -11.71 -6.06
CA LEU A 145 -19.01 -10.74 -6.75
C LEU A 145 -19.27 -9.50 -5.89
N THR A 146 -19.44 -9.66 -4.58
CA THR A 146 -19.62 -8.52 -3.66
C THR A 146 -18.35 -7.69 -3.57
N TYR A 147 -17.19 -8.32 -3.46
CA TYR A 147 -15.91 -7.64 -3.46
C TYR A 147 -15.63 -6.89 -4.77
N GLU A 148 -15.86 -7.53 -5.92
CA GLU A 148 -15.70 -6.90 -7.24
C GLU A 148 -16.63 -5.69 -7.40
N THR A 149 -17.87 -5.80 -6.91
CA THR A 149 -18.83 -4.71 -6.95
C THR A 149 -18.36 -3.55 -6.06
N VAL A 150 -17.90 -3.80 -4.83
CA VAL A 150 -17.26 -2.76 -3.99
C VAL A 150 -16.13 -2.08 -4.76
N MET A 151 -15.23 -2.84 -5.36
CA MET A 151 -14.10 -2.32 -6.13
C MET A 151 -14.52 -1.43 -7.30
N GLY A 152 -15.61 -1.77 -7.98
CA GLY A 152 -16.18 -0.95 -9.06
C GLY A 152 -16.78 0.37 -8.59
N THR A 153 -17.07 0.51 -7.29
CA THR A 153 -17.71 1.71 -6.71
C THR A 153 -16.76 2.60 -5.92
N LEU A 154 -15.63 2.07 -5.47
CA LEU A 154 -14.65 2.84 -4.73
C LEU A 154 -13.92 3.84 -5.64
N GLY A 155 -13.61 5.01 -5.07
CA GLY A 155 -12.79 6.03 -5.73
C GLY A 155 -11.39 5.51 -6.08
N TYR A 156 -10.83 6.00 -7.20
CA TYR A 156 -9.54 5.55 -7.70
C TYR A 156 -8.37 5.85 -6.75
N GLU A 157 -8.54 6.82 -5.84
CA GLU A 157 -7.58 7.24 -4.83
C GLU A 157 -7.40 6.24 -3.69
N TYR A 158 -8.34 5.29 -3.56
CA TYR A 158 -8.30 4.27 -2.51
C TYR A 158 -7.69 2.96 -3.01
N GLY A 159 -7.01 2.27 -2.10
CA GLY A 159 -6.51 0.92 -2.25
C GLY A 159 -7.18 0.00 -1.23
N VAL A 160 -7.27 -1.27 -1.59
CA VAL A 160 -7.70 -2.36 -0.71
C VAL A 160 -6.88 -3.61 -1.05
N PRO A 161 -6.59 -4.49 -0.08
CA PRO A 161 -6.04 -5.82 -0.35
C PRO A 161 -7.14 -6.79 -0.77
N ASP A 162 -6.79 -8.06 -0.97
CA ASP A 162 -7.79 -9.11 -1.10
C ASP A 162 -8.61 -9.21 0.21
N PRO A 163 -9.93 -9.45 0.14
CA PRO A 163 -10.76 -9.54 1.32
C PRO A 163 -10.42 -10.78 2.17
N SER A 164 -10.70 -10.69 3.46
CA SER A 164 -10.56 -11.80 4.40
C SER A 164 -11.62 -12.88 4.17
N PRO A 165 -11.36 -14.17 4.43
CA PRO A 165 -12.43 -15.15 4.50
C PRO A 165 -13.39 -14.92 5.68
N ALA A 166 -13.00 -14.12 6.67
CA ALA A 166 -13.80 -13.82 7.84
C ALA A 166 -15.01 -12.95 7.52
N GLN A 167 -16.15 -13.27 8.14
CA GLN A 167 -17.30 -12.39 8.20
C GLN A 167 -17.16 -11.43 9.40
N GLY A 168 -17.49 -10.16 9.20
CA GLY A 168 -17.42 -9.13 10.23
C GLY A 168 -18.48 -8.05 10.07
N CYS A 169 -18.28 -6.94 10.77
CA CYS A 169 -19.16 -5.77 10.82
C CYS A 169 -20.61 -6.16 11.14
N ALA A 170 -20.77 -7.12 12.04
CA ALA A 170 -22.07 -7.63 12.42
C ALA A 170 -22.79 -6.61 13.32
N VAL A 171 -23.41 -5.60 12.72
CA VAL A 171 -24.55 -4.96 13.37
C VAL A 171 -25.69 -5.96 13.43
N SER A 172 -26.35 -6.02 14.59
CA SER A 172 -27.47 -6.91 14.92
C SER A 172 -28.72 -6.59 14.09
N THR A 173 -28.63 -6.65 12.77
CA THR A 173 -29.77 -6.60 11.87
C THR A 173 -30.01 -8.02 11.40
N GLY A 174 -31.04 -8.67 11.97
CA GLY A 174 -31.48 -10.03 11.61
C GLY A 174 -32.07 -10.16 10.21
N ARG A 175 -31.50 -9.46 9.22
CA ARG A 175 -31.88 -9.57 7.81
C ARG A 175 -31.02 -10.65 7.17
N ARG A 176 -31.67 -11.72 6.72
CA ARG A 176 -31.11 -12.75 5.82
C ARG A 176 -30.86 -12.21 4.39
N ASP A 177 -30.90 -10.88 4.20
CA ASP A 177 -30.82 -10.15 2.93
C ASP A 177 -29.63 -9.17 2.95
N ALA A 178 -28.54 -9.54 3.64
CA ALA A 178 -27.35 -8.71 3.75
C ALA A 178 -26.22 -9.37 2.95
N LEU A 179 -25.69 -8.64 1.97
CA LEU A 179 -24.53 -9.04 1.19
C LEU A 179 -23.39 -9.58 2.07
N PRO A 180 -22.55 -10.50 1.56
CA PRO A 180 -21.35 -10.97 2.24
C PRO A 180 -20.56 -9.81 2.87
N ARG A 181 -20.05 -10.00 4.09
CA ARG A 181 -19.37 -8.96 4.87
C ARG A 181 -17.95 -9.37 5.22
N ASN A 182 -17.18 -9.68 4.18
CA ASN A 182 -15.78 -10.01 4.32
C ASN A 182 -14.97 -8.80 4.79
N ILE A 183 -14.08 -8.99 5.76
CA ILE A 183 -13.24 -7.90 6.29
C ILE A 183 -12.33 -7.36 5.17
N LEU A 184 -12.34 -6.04 5.01
CA LEU A 184 -11.65 -5.33 3.95
C LEU A 184 -11.14 -3.97 4.45
N PRO A 185 -9.82 -3.80 4.65
CA PRO A 185 -9.26 -2.49 4.94
C PRO A 185 -9.27 -1.61 3.69
N VAL A 186 -9.68 -0.36 3.85
CA VAL A 186 -9.71 0.65 2.79
C VAL A 186 -8.77 1.79 3.20
N PHE A 187 -7.82 2.11 2.33
CA PHE A 187 -6.78 3.10 2.63
C PHE A 187 -6.52 4.03 1.45
N ARG A 188 -5.96 5.22 1.71
CA ARG A 188 -5.50 6.12 0.64
C ARG A 188 -4.23 5.54 -0.02
N LYS A 189 -4.21 5.39 -1.34
CA LYS A 189 -3.06 4.78 -2.04
C LYS A 189 -1.71 5.43 -1.76
N LEU A 190 -1.69 6.72 -1.47
CA LEU A 190 -0.45 7.47 -1.19
C LEU A 190 -0.04 7.46 0.30
N SER A 191 -0.89 6.94 1.20
CA SER A 191 -0.54 6.84 2.62
C SER A 191 0.15 5.53 2.96
N VAL A 192 -0.16 4.45 2.23
CA VAL A 192 0.41 3.12 2.48
C VAL A 192 1.29 2.70 1.30
N GLY A 193 2.59 2.53 1.59
CA GLY A 193 3.58 2.01 0.65
C GLY A 193 3.41 0.51 0.36
N ARG A 194 4.26 -0.02 -0.51
CA ARG A 194 4.19 -1.43 -0.96
C ARG A 194 4.36 -2.43 0.19
N GLU A 195 5.23 -2.11 1.13
CA GLU A 195 5.58 -2.92 2.28
C GLU A 195 4.40 -3.00 3.26
N GLY A 196 3.79 -1.86 3.59
CA GLY A 196 2.56 -1.84 4.40
C GLY A 196 1.41 -2.60 3.73
N PHE A 197 1.25 -2.42 2.41
CA PHE A 197 0.24 -3.17 1.65
C PHE A 197 0.46 -4.69 1.68
N LYS A 198 1.71 -5.13 1.55
CA LYS A 198 2.09 -6.55 1.65
C LYS A 198 1.67 -7.15 2.99
N GLU A 199 1.96 -6.47 4.10
CA GLU A 199 1.61 -6.98 5.43
C GLU A 199 0.11 -6.92 5.70
N MET A 200 -0.59 -5.88 5.24
CA MET A 200 -2.06 -5.87 5.29
C MET A 200 -2.66 -7.05 4.52
N ASN A 201 -2.20 -7.33 3.31
CA ASN A 201 -2.72 -8.44 2.51
C ASN A 201 -2.42 -9.80 3.17
N ARG A 202 -1.22 -9.96 3.74
CA ARG A 202 -0.86 -11.16 4.51
C ARG A 202 -1.81 -11.35 5.69
N LEU A 203 -1.96 -10.35 6.56
CA LEU A 203 -2.84 -10.43 7.73
C LEU A 203 -4.28 -10.73 7.31
N THR A 204 -4.80 -10.03 6.30
CA THR A 204 -6.19 -10.16 5.85
C THR A 204 -6.53 -11.61 5.46
N ARG A 205 -5.60 -12.31 4.82
CA ARG A 205 -5.76 -13.73 4.43
C ARG A 205 -5.73 -14.71 5.61
N LEU A 206 -5.20 -14.31 6.76
CA LEU A 206 -5.09 -15.16 7.95
C LEU A 206 -6.33 -15.08 8.84
N ILE A 207 -6.93 -13.90 8.95
CA ILE A 207 -8.06 -13.66 9.84
C ILE A 207 -9.26 -14.52 9.40
N THR A 208 -9.80 -15.33 10.32
CA THR A 208 -11.04 -16.10 10.13
C THR A 208 -12.18 -15.51 10.96
N THR A 209 -13.43 -15.90 10.66
CA THR A 209 -14.59 -15.47 11.46
C THR A 209 -14.42 -15.84 12.94
N HIS A 210 -13.89 -17.04 13.22
CA HIS A 210 -13.66 -17.49 14.59
C HIS A 210 -12.60 -16.66 15.31
N ASP A 211 -11.56 -16.20 14.60
CA ASP A 211 -10.55 -15.31 15.17
C ASP A 211 -11.18 -13.97 15.58
N VAL A 212 -12.05 -13.41 14.74
CA VAL A 212 -12.73 -12.15 14.99
C VAL A 212 -13.65 -12.27 16.20
N GLU A 213 -14.45 -13.34 16.26
CA GLU A 213 -15.33 -13.63 17.41
C GLU A 213 -14.53 -13.75 18.71
N THR A 214 -13.45 -14.54 18.71
CA THR A 214 -12.60 -14.76 19.88
C THR A 214 -11.90 -13.47 20.31
N LEU A 215 -11.38 -12.69 19.36
CA LEU A 215 -10.73 -11.41 19.61
C LEU A 215 -11.68 -10.41 20.27
N VAL A 216 -12.95 -10.38 19.86
CA VAL A 216 -13.99 -9.53 20.46
C VAL A 216 -14.34 -10.02 21.86
N GLU A 217 -14.56 -11.32 22.05
CA GLU A 217 -14.86 -11.91 23.36
C GLU A 217 -13.75 -11.62 24.38
N ASP A 218 -12.50 -11.89 24.03
CA ASP A 218 -11.32 -11.63 24.86
C ASP A 218 -11.16 -10.14 25.18
N ALA A 219 -11.43 -9.26 24.21
CA ALA A 219 -11.31 -7.82 24.40
C ALA A 219 -12.39 -7.29 25.35
N VAL A 220 -13.60 -7.84 25.29
CA VAL A 220 -14.70 -7.55 26.23
C VAL A 220 -14.35 -8.05 27.64
N GLU A 221 -13.80 -9.26 27.77
CA GLU A 221 -13.44 -9.84 29.06
C GLU A 221 -12.28 -9.09 29.72
N SER A 222 -11.24 -8.77 28.95
CA SER A 222 -10.04 -8.09 29.46
C SER A 222 -10.24 -6.59 29.69
N GLY A 223 -11.15 -5.95 28.95
CA GLY A 223 -11.33 -4.50 28.93
C GLY A 223 -10.18 -3.73 28.26
N ASP A 224 -9.26 -4.43 27.58
CA ASP A 224 -8.12 -3.85 26.86
C ASP A 224 -8.03 -4.42 25.45
N VAL A 225 -8.59 -3.68 24.49
CA VAL A 225 -8.64 -4.06 23.08
C VAL A 225 -7.24 -4.12 22.46
N ALA A 226 -6.38 -3.15 22.79
CA ALA A 226 -5.06 -3.05 22.19
C ALA A 226 -4.15 -4.18 22.66
N ALA A 227 -4.14 -4.47 23.97
CA ALA A 227 -3.36 -5.58 24.53
C ALA A 227 -3.86 -6.95 24.04
N THR A 228 -5.19 -7.10 23.86
CA THR A 228 -5.78 -8.32 23.30
C THR A 228 -5.38 -8.52 21.84
N ALA A 229 -5.47 -7.48 21.01
CA ALA A 229 -5.01 -7.55 19.62
C ALA A 229 -3.51 -7.88 19.53
N GLU A 230 -2.68 -7.30 20.40
CA GLU A 230 -1.25 -7.62 20.44
C GLU A 230 -0.98 -9.08 20.83
N ARG A 231 -1.71 -9.60 21.82
CA ARG A 231 -1.60 -11.01 22.22
C ARG A 231 -1.99 -11.93 21.06
N TRP A 232 -3.15 -11.71 20.45
CA TRP A 232 -3.59 -12.51 19.31
C TRP A 232 -2.59 -12.45 18.16
N TYR A 233 -2.08 -11.25 17.83
CA TYR A 233 -1.14 -11.07 16.72
C TYR A 233 0.16 -11.87 16.93
N ARG A 234 0.70 -11.86 18.16
CA ARG A 234 1.89 -12.63 18.53
C ARG A 234 1.68 -14.14 18.49
N GLU A 235 0.46 -14.60 18.75
CA GLU A 235 0.16 -16.03 18.80
C GLU A 235 -0.17 -16.60 17.41
N ASN A 236 -0.71 -15.78 16.50
CA ASN A 236 -1.31 -16.25 15.27
C ASN A 236 -0.68 -15.66 13.99
N ALA A 237 -0.10 -14.46 14.07
CA ALA A 237 0.32 -13.70 12.89
C ALA A 237 1.83 -13.51 12.75
N THR A 238 2.64 -13.74 13.79
CA THR A 238 4.11 -13.72 13.69
C THR A 238 4.66 -15.06 13.15
N ILE A 239 5.67 -15.02 12.27
CA ILE A 239 6.41 -16.21 11.79
C ILE A 239 7.73 -16.33 12.55
#